data_AF-A0A0M0TDZ9-F1
#
_entry.id   AF-A0A0M0TDZ9-F1
#
_cell.length_a   1.000
_cell.length_b   1.000
_cell.length_c   1.000
_cell.angle_alpha   90.00
_cell.angle_beta   90.00
_cell.angle_gamma   90.00
#
_symmetry.space_group_name_H-M   'P 1'
#
loop_
_entity.id
_entity.type
_entity.pdbx_description
1 polymer ?
#
loop_
_entity_poly.entity_id
_entity_poly.type
_entity_poly.pdbx_seq_one_letter_code
_entity_poly.pdbx_strand_id
1 'polypeptide(L)'
;MIDIARVRRESLRWSLLVALNKTRPYTASETLLLDISRAIYPDVTALELRKELDYLADRQLIDLNKQPSGSWFADLTRIGVDVVEYTVDRPYWMYTGINDSHTRKSHLALHGRVFRYDDPFWQAFYPPNGWRCRCSVIALSDDDITARGIKVASSRQAMGWELKLVSQKTGEMQSVATFNTGTTKVATDVGWSYSPGAAYRPDLNRYQGALSGLARRELGGQNE
;
A
#
# COMPACT_ATOMS: atom_id res chain seq x y z
N MET A 1 8.07 -5.28 22.85
CA MET A 1 9.26 -4.42 23.00
C MET A 1 9.68 -4.00 21.61
N ILE A 2 9.84 -2.70 21.35
CA ILE A 2 10.23 -2.20 20.02
C ILE A 2 11.71 -2.53 19.82
N ASP A 3 12.05 -3.16 18.69
CA ASP A 3 13.44 -3.42 18.31
C ASP A 3 14.07 -2.12 17.78
N ILE A 4 14.73 -1.38 18.68
CA ILE A 4 15.37 -0.09 18.37
C ILE A 4 16.45 -0.22 17.31
N ALA A 5 17.19 -1.35 17.29
CA ALA A 5 18.25 -1.58 16.33
C ALA A 5 17.67 -1.77 14.92
N ARG A 6 16.54 -2.49 14.80
CA ARG A 6 15.81 -2.60 13.54
C ARG A 6 15.30 -1.25 13.05
N VAL A 7 14.68 -0.47 13.94
CA VAL A 7 14.16 0.86 13.59
C VAL A 7 15.29 1.74 13.06
N ARG A 8 16.46 1.77 13.70
CA ARG A 8 17.62 2.54 13.25
C ARG A 8 18.07 2.15 11.84
N ARG A 9 18.22 0.85 11.55
CA ARG A 9 18.61 0.37 10.21
C ARG A 9 17.60 0.78 9.14
N GLU A 10 16.31 0.60 9.42
CA GLU A 10 15.23 0.98 8.51
C GLU A 10 15.18 2.51 8.28
N SER A 11 15.35 3.30 9.33
CA SER A 11 15.41 4.77 9.25
C SER A 11 16.63 5.27 8.48
N LEU A 12 17.81 4.68 8.69
CA LEU A 12 19.04 5.06 7.99
C LEU A 12 18.95 4.75 6.48
N ARG A 13 18.42 3.58 6.10
CA ARG A 13 18.15 3.25 4.69
C ARG A 13 17.24 4.26 4.03
N TRP A 14 16.16 4.64 4.72
CA TRP A 14 15.23 5.63 4.21
C TRP A 14 15.88 7.01 4.05
N SER A 15 16.66 7.47 5.03
CA SER A 15 17.36 8.75 4.94
C SER A 15 18.36 8.78 3.78
N LEU A 16 19.03 7.66 3.50
CA LEU A 16 19.96 7.54 2.37
C LEU A 16 19.24 7.64 1.03
N LEU A 17 18.13 6.92 0.86
CA LEU A 17 17.31 7.01 -0.35
C LEU A 17 16.80 8.45 -0.59
N VAL A 18 16.36 9.13 0.48
CA VAL A 18 15.93 10.54 0.41
C VAL A 18 17.10 11.45 0.02
N ALA A 19 18.27 11.28 0.64
CA ALA A 19 19.46 12.07 0.34
C ALA A 19 19.88 11.92 -1.13
N LEU A 20 19.93 10.69 -1.63
CA LEU A 20 20.24 10.40 -3.03
C LEU A 20 19.21 11.00 -3.99
N ASN A 21 17.92 11.03 -3.62
CA ASN A 21 16.92 11.71 -4.45
C ASN A 21 17.16 13.22 -4.54
N LYS A 22 17.67 13.84 -3.46
CA LYS A 22 17.98 15.28 -3.43
C LYS A 22 19.28 15.65 -4.15
N THR A 23 20.21 14.70 -4.33
CA THR A 23 21.45 14.96 -5.07
C THR A 23 21.28 14.87 -6.59
N ARG A 24 20.19 14.26 -7.08
CA ARG A 24 19.89 14.17 -8.52
C ARG A 24 19.95 15.55 -9.20
N PRO A 25 20.57 15.67 -10.39
CA PRO A 25 21.09 14.60 -11.25
C PRO A 25 22.56 14.21 -10.97
N TYR A 26 23.14 14.66 -9.86
CA TYR A 26 24.54 14.42 -9.52
C TYR A 26 24.73 13.17 -8.66
N THR A 27 25.81 12.44 -8.93
CA THR A 27 26.24 11.29 -8.13
C THR A 27 26.69 11.70 -6.74
N ALA A 28 26.19 11.01 -5.71
CA ALA A 28 26.54 11.28 -4.32
C ALA A 28 27.77 10.47 -3.89
N SER A 29 28.71 11.13 -3.20
CA SER A 29 29.84 10.45 -2.55
C SER A 29 29.45 9.90 -1.19
N GLU A 30 30.12 8.83 -0.73
CA GLU A 30 29.88 8.29 0.62
C GLU A 30 30.13 9.32 1.72
N THR A 31 31.07 10.25 1.51
CA THR A 31 31.41 11.29 2.49
C THR A 31 30.21 12.21 2.71
N LEU A 32 29.56 12.66 1.63
CA LEU A 32 28.35 13.46 1.71
C LEU A 32 27.22 12.69 2.43
N LEU A 33 27.01 11.43 2.06
CA LEU A 33 25.97 10.58 2.65
C LEU A 33 26.22 10.32 4.14
N LEU A 34 27.49 10.16 4.53
CA LEU A 34 27.90 9.99 5.93
C LEU A 34 27.62 11.26 6.74
N ASP A 35 27.96 12.43 6.20
CA ASP A 35 27.73 13.72 6.86
C ASP A 35 26.23 13.99 7.05
N ILE A 36 25.40 13.71 6.03
CA ILE A 36 23.94 13.79 6.14
C ILE A 36 23.41 12.81 7.18
N SER A 37 23.89 11.56 7.18
CA SER A 37 23.46 10.54 8.14
C SER A 37 23.82 10.92 9.58
N ARG A 38 24.98 11.52 9.79
CA ARG A 38 25.46 11.99 11.10
C ARG A 38 24.67 13.18 11.64
N ALA A 39 24.06 13.99 10.77
CA ALA A 39 23.14 15.04 11.20
C ALA A 39 21.88 14.46 11.89
N ILE A 40 21.50 13.22 11.58
CA ILE A 40 20.36 12.51 12.19
C ILE A 40 20.83 11.62 13.34
N TYR A 41 21.91 10.87 13.12
CA TYR A 41 22.48 9.90 14.04
C TYR A 41 23.99 10.17 14.20
N PRO A 42 24.40 10.99 15.20
CA PRO A 42 25.78 11.48 15.32
C PRO A 42 26.86 10.41 15.40
N ASP A 43 26.49 9.21 15.84
CA ASP A 43 27.37 8.05 16.04
C ASP A 43 27.48 7.13 14.81
N VAL A 44 26.84 7.45 13.67
CA VAL A 44 26.94 6.64 12.45
C VAL A 44 28.39 6.55 11.99
N THR A 45 28.83 5.32 11.79
CA THR A 45 30.16 5.00 11.27
C THR A 45 30.12 4.78 9.76
N ALA A 46 31.26 4.95 9.08
CA ALA A 46 31.37 4.63 7.66
C ALA A 46 31.05 3.15 7.36
N LEU A 47 31.39 2.23 8.28
CA LEU A 47 31.08 0.81 8.14
C LEU A 47 29.56 0.54 8.23
N GLU A 48 28.87 1.21 9.15
CA GLU A 48 27.41 1.13 9.25
C GLU A 48 26.74 1.65 7.97
N LEU A 49 27.15 2.82 7.49
CA LEU A 49 26.68 3.39 6.23
C LEU A 49 26.86 2.43 5.05
N ARG A 50 28.08 1.89 4.87
CA ARG A 50 28.41 0.99 3.75
C ARG A 50 27.58 -0.29 3.76
N LYS A 51 27.30 -0.86 4.93
CA LYS A 51 26.40 -2.02 5.06
C LYS A 51 24.99 -1.71 4.55
N GLU A 52 24.48 -0.51 4.85
CA GLU A 52 23.15 -0.12 4.38
C GLU A 52 23.15 0.22 2.88
N LEU A 53 24.22 0.82 2.35
CA LEU A 53 24.37 1.01 0.90
C LEU A 53 24.43 -0.32 0.15
N ASP A 54 25.19 -1.30 0.66
CA ASP A 54 25.23 -2.65 0.09
C ASP A 54 23.84 -3.28 0.07
N TYR A 55 23.11 -3.21 1.20
CA TYR A 55 21.74 -3.71 1.25
C TYR A 55 20.83 -3.03 0.23
N LEU A 56 20.91 -1.71 0.06
CA LEU A 56 20.08 -0.99 -0.91
C LEU A 56 20.44 -1.37 -2.36
N ALA A 57 21.72 -1.61 -2.64
CA ALA A 57 22.19 -2.08 -3.94
C ALA A 57 21.71 -3.51 -4.25
N ASP A 58 21.78 -4.42 -3.27
CA ASP A 58 21.24 -5.79 -3.37
C ASP A 58 19.72 -5.79 -3.62
N ARG A 59 19.02 -4.76 -3.12
CA ARG A 59 17.59 -4.53 -3.36
C ARG A 59 17.31 -3.80 -4.68
N GLN A 60 18.34 -3.55 -5.50
CA GLN A 60 18.25 -2.84 -6.78
C GLN A 60 17.67 -1.42 -6.66
N LEU A 61 17.76 -0.79 -5.48
CA LEU A 61 17.27 0.57 -5.24
C LEU A 61 18.32 1.63 -5.55
N ILE A 62 19.60 1.26 -5.47
CA ILE A 62 20.72 2.16 -5.81
C ILE A 62 21.71 1.44 -6.72
N ASP A 63 22.36 2.19 -7.59
CA ASP A 63 23.59 1.77 -8.26
C ASP A 63 24.78 2.24 -7.41
N LEU A 64 25.71 1.32 -7.15
CA LEU A 64 26.83 1.55 -6.23
C LEU A 64 28.17 1.32 -6.93
N ASN A 65 28.95 2.39 -7.11
CA ASN A 65 30.28 2.36 -7.69
C ASN A 65 31.35 2.39 -6.58
N LYS A 66 32.02 1.26 -6.36
CA LYS A 66 33.09 1.08 -5.38
C LYS A 66 34.45 1.23 -6.07
N GLN A 67 35.15 2.34 -5.83
CA GLN A 67 36.46 2.56 -6.44
C GLN A 67 37.58 1.83 -5.68
N PRO A 68 38.66 1.39 -6.36
CA PRO A 68 39.83 0.80 -5.71
C PRO A 68 40.52 1.73 -4.71
N SER A 69 40.37 3.05 -4.88
CA SER A 69 40.83 4.09 -3.95
C SER A 69 40.13 4.06 -2.59
N GLY A 70 39.02 3.33 -2.48
CA GLY A 70 38.20 3.22 -1.28
C GLY A 70 37.01 4.18 -1.24
N SER A 71 36.88 5.10 -2.21
CA SER A 71 35.72 5.99 -2.33
C SER A 71 34.53 5.26 -2.95
N TRP A 72 33.35 5.41 -2.34
CA TRP A 72 32.10 4.89 -2.87
C TRP A 72 31.22 6.03 -3.38
N PHE A 73 30.52 5.73 -4.46
CA PHE A 73 29.58 6.64 -5.11
C PHE A 73 28.26 5.91 -5.33
N ALA A 74 27.15 6.59 -5.08
CA ALA A 74 25.81 6.00 -5.18
C ALA A 74 24.86 6.92 -5.96
N ASP A 75 24.01 6.28 -6.76
CA ASP A 75 22.93 6.88 -7.53
C ASP A 75 21.64 6.08 -7.31
N LEU A 76 20.46 6.72 -7.38
CA LEU A 76 19.20 5.98 -7.37
C LEU A 76 18.99 5.27 -8.70
N THR A 77 18.55 4.01 -8.65
CA THR A 77 18.00 3.34 -9.82
C THR A 77 16.59 3.87 -10.12
N ARG A 78 16.01 3.46 -11.25
CA ARG A 78 14.59 3.70 -11.54
C ARG A 78 13.66 3.22 -10.41
N ILE A 79 13.94 2.04 -9.84
CA ILE A 79 13.14 1.48 -8.74
C ILE A 79 13.33 2.30 -7.46
N GLY A 80 14.56 2.74 -7.17
CA GLY A 80 14.84 3.62 -6.04
C GLY A 80 14.09 4.96 -6.12
N VAL A 81 14.03 5.54 -7.32
CA VAL A 81 13.21 6.75 -7.58
C VAL A 81 11.74 6.47 -7.28
N ASP A 82 11.20 5.37 -7.81
CA ASP A 82 9.79 5.04 -7.60
C ASP A 82 9.45 4.86 -6.11
N VAL A 83 10.36 4.28 -5.34
CA VAL A 83 10.21 4.10 -3.89
C VAL A 83 10.19 5.43 -3.15
N VAL A 84 11.11 6.35 -3.45
CA VAL A 84 11.19 7.65 -2.75
C VAL A 84 10.08 8.60 -3.16
N GLU A 85 9.62 8.51 -4.42
CA GLU A 85 8.52 9.32 -4.95
C GLU A 85 7.14 8.71 -4.68
N TYR A 86 7.07 7.53 -4.05
CA TYR A 86 5.85 6.78 -3.77
C TYR A 86 5.04 6.42 -5.03
N THR A 87 5.73 6.20 -6.15
CA THR A 87 5.14 5.83 -7.46
C THR A 87 5.28 4.35 -7.79
N VAL A 88 5.77 3.53 -6.85
CA VAL A 88 5.87 2.07 -7.02
C VAL A 88 4.50 1.49 -7.36
N ASP A 89 4.41 0.77 -8.48
CA ASP A 89 3.19 0.06 -8.85
C ASP A 89 2.90 -1.05 -7.82
N ARG A 90 1.69 -1.03 -7.28
CA ARG A 90 1.21 -1.98 -6.27
C ARG A 90 -0.17 -2.50 -6.69
N PRO A 91 -0.22 -3.26 -7.80
CA PRO A 91 -1.50 -3.65 -8.40
C PRO A 91 -2.19 -4.76 -7.60
N TYR A 92 -1.55 -5.35 -6.59
CA TYR A 92 -2.13 -6.40 -5.78
C TYR A 92 -2.49 -5.90 -4.40
N TRP A 93 -3.70 -6.19 -3.97
CA TRP A 93 -4.21 -5.78 -2.67
C TRP A 93 -4.44 -7.02 -1.82
N MET A 94 -3.93 -7.00 -0.60
CA MET A 94 -4.13 -8.05 0.39
C MET A 94 -5.15 -7.58 1.43
N TYR A 95 -6.20 -8.38 1.62
CA TYR A 95 -7.15 -8.17 2.69
C TYR A 95 -6.52 -8.55 4.02
N THR A 96 -6.54 -7.64 4.99
CA THR A 96 -6.02 -7.91 6.34
C THR A 96 -7.07 -7.59 7.40
N GLY A 97 -7.38 -8.58 8.24
CA GLY A 97 -8.07 -8.37 9.51
C GLY A 97 -7.09 -8.45 10.68
N ILE A 98 -7.25 -7.60 11.69
CA ILE A 98 -6.51 -7.74 12.95
C ILE A 98 -6.88 -9.10 13.56
N ASN A 99 -5.89 -9.93 13.86
CA ASN A 99 -6.13 -11.26 14.44
C ASN A 99 -6.35 -11.15 15.97
N ASP A 100 -7.48 -10.56 16.36
CA ASP A 100 -7.93 -10.45 17.75
C ASP A 100 -9.38 -10.91 17.93
N SER A 101 -9.82 -11.03 19.18
CA SER A 101 -11.17 -11.48 19.54
C SER A 101 -12.28 -10.52 19.11
N HIS A 102 -11.96 -9.27 18.75
CA HIS A 102 -12.93 -8.26 18.35
C HIS A 102 -13.19 -8.27 16.83
N THR A 103 -12.34 -8.92 16.06
CA THR A 103 -12.54 -9.07 14.63
C THR A 103 -13.47 -10.25 14.35
N ARG A 104 -14.54 -10.01 13.58
CA ARG A 104 -15.51 -11.06 13.22
C ARG A 104 -14.80 -12.21 12.52
N LYS A 105 -15.06 -13.46 12.93
CA LYS A 105 -14.46 -14.66 12.31
C LYS A 105 -14.71 -14.74 10.80
N SER A 106 -15.87 -14.26 10.34
CA SER A 106 -16.20 -14.16 8.91
C SER A 106 -15.24 -13.23 8.15
N HIS A 107 -14.83 -12.11 8.75
CA HIS A 107 -13.88 -11.20 8.12
C HIS A 107 -12.46 -11.75 8.19
N LEU A 108 -12.10 -12.42 9.29
CA LEU A 108 -10.79 -13.07 9.43
C LEU A 108 -10.60 -14.20 8.40
N ALA A 109 -11.67 -14.82 7.91
CA ALA A 109 -11.62 -15.80 6.82
C ALA A 109 -11.11 -15.21 5.49
N LEU A 110 -11.12 -13.88 5.35
CA LEU A 110 -10.56 -13.16 4.20
C LEU A 110 -9.10 -12.74 4.43
N HIS A 111 -8.57 -12.82 5.66
CA HIS A 111 -7.22 -12.39 5.98
C HIS A 111 -6.18 -13.13 5.11
N GLY A 112 -5.26 -12.37 4.51
CA GLY A 112 -4.20 -12.90 3.65
C GLY A 112 -4.63 -13.22 2.23
N ARG A 113 -5.92 -13.06 1.88
CA ARG A 113 -6.38 -13.18 0.49
C ARG A 113 -5.86 -12.00 -0.32
N VAL A 114 -5.32 -12.28 -1.49
CA VAL A 114 -4.76 -11.28 -2.39
C VAL A 114 -5.47 -11.33 -3.74
N PHE A 115 -5.90 -10.17 -4.21
CA PHE A 115 -6.52 -9.99 -5.52
C PHE A 115 -5.88 -8.79 -6.22
N ARG A 116 -5.95 -8.72 -7.54
CA ARG A 116 -5.59 -7.49 -8.27
C ARG A 116 -6.55 -6.36 -7.89
N TYR A 117 -6.10 -5.12 -7.92
CA TYR A 117 -6.84 -3.92 -7.47
C TYR A 117 -8.19 -3.72 -8.19
N ASP A 118 -8.30 -4.21 -9.43
CA ASP A 118 -9.50 -4.11 -10.26
C ASP A 118 -10.37 -5.38 -10.25
N ASP A 119 -10.02 -6.37 -9.43
CA ASP A 119 -10.85 -7.56 -9.24
C ASP A 119 -12.20 -7.16 -8.60
N PRO A 120 -13.34 -7.70 -9.08
CA PRO A 120 -14.67 -7.29 -8.62
C PRO A 120 -14.90 -7.47 -7.12
N PHE A 121 -14.09 -8.27 -6.44
CA PHE A 121 -14.07 -8.37 -4.98
C PHE A 121 -13.99 -6.99 -4.32
N TRP A 122 -13.11 -6.12 -4.81
CA TRP A 122 -12.88 -4.81 -4.20
C TRP A 122 -14.02 -3.83 -4.38
N GLN A 123 -14.93 -4.08 -5.33
CA GLN A 123 -16.11 -3.25 -5.50
C GLN A 123 -17.07 -3.36 -4.32
N ALA A 124 -17.05 -4.48 -3.58
CA ALA A 124 -17.98 -4.74 -2.49
C ALA A 124 -17.33 -5.10 -1.15
N PHE A 125 -16.10 -5.63 -1.14
CA PHE A 125 -15.41 -6.09 0.08
C PHE A 125 -14.22 -5.21 0.47
N TYR A 126 -14.02 -4.05 -0.17
CA TYR A 126 -13.02 -3.10 0.30
C TYR A 126 -13.43 -2.55 1.68
N PRO A 127 -12.63 -2.77 2.75
CA PRO A 127 -13.01 -2.37 4.09
C PRO A 127 -13.34 -0.88 4.22
N PRO A 128 -14.26 -0.52 5.14
CA PRO A 128 -14.98 -1.37 6.10
C PRO A 128 -16.14 -2.19 5.51
N ASN A 129 -16.30 -3.44 5.99
CA ASN A 129 -17.36 -4.37 5.57
C ASN A 129 -18.52 -4.46 6.58
N GLY A 130 -18.55 -3.55 7.56
CA GLY A 130 -19.54 -3.55 8.63
C GLY A 130 -19.21 -2.61 9.78
N TRP A 131 -20.14 -2.50 10.72
CA TRP A 131 -19.98 -1.61 11.87
C TRP A 131 -18.77 -2.02 12.71
N ARG A 132 -17.95 -1.03 13.11
CA ARG A 132 -16.68 -1.23 13.83
C ARG A 132 -15.74 -2.25 13.17
N CYS A 133 -15.75 -2.33 11.83
CA CYS A 133 -14.82 -3.19 11.12
C CYS A 133 -13.37 -2.75 11.38
N ARG A 134 -12.48 -3.72 11.60
CA ARG A 134 -11.04 -3.52 11.89
C ARG A 134 -10.16 -4.14 10.81
N CYS A 135 -10.72 -4.29 9.62
CA CYS A 135 -9.99 -4.79 8.45
C CYS A 135 -9.44 -3.61 7.64
N SER A 136 -8.35 -3.84 6.95
CA SER A 136 -7.72 -2.90 6.02
C SER A 136 -7.15 -3.62 4.81
N VAL A 137 -6.51 -2.87 3.92
CA VAL A 137 -5.85 -3.38 2.72
C VAL A 137 -4.37 -3.04 2.78
N ILE A 138 -3.53 -3.99 2.41
CA ILE A 138 -2.10 -3.79 2.20
C ILE A 138 -1.84 -3.91 0.69
N ALA A 139 -1.31 -2.86 0.08
CA ALA A 139 -0.93 -2.86 -1.32
C ALA A 139 0.46 -3.50 -1.51
N LEU A 140 0.57 -4.42 -2.47
CA LEU A 140 1.73 -5.26 -2.75
C LEU A 140 2.17 -5.07 -4.21
N SER A 141 3.49 -5.04 -4.43
CA SER A 141 4.10 -5.08 -5.78
C SER A 141 4.30 -6.52 -6.25
N ASP A 142 4.68 -6.71 -7.52
CA ASP A 142 5.09 -8.01 -8.06
C ASP A 142 6.24 -8.66 -7.29
N ASP A 143 7.21 -7.87 -6.82
CA ASP A 143 8.33 -8.34 -6.00
C ASP A 143 7.85 -8.88 -4.66
N ASP A 144 6.86 -8.22 -4.03
CA ASP A 144 6.26 -8.70 -2.78
C ASP A 144 5.56 -10.06 -2.99
N ILE A 145 4.86 -10.23 -4.12
CA ILE A 145 4.20 -11.49 -4.48
C ILE A 145 5.23 -12.60 -4.68
N THR A 146 6.29 -12.32 -5.44
CA THR A 146 7.35 -13.29 -5.77
C THR A 146 8.16 -13.67 -4.54
N ALA A 147 8.65 -12.69 -3.78
CA ALA A 147 9.52 -12.93 -2.62
C ALA A 147 8.80 -13.67 -1.48
N ARG A 148 7.47 -13.48 -1.34
CA ARG A 148 6.66 -14.12 -0.29
C ARG A 148 5.94 -15.38 -0.77
N GLY A 149 6.03 -15.72 -2.06
CA GLY A 149 5.32 -16.85 -2.67
C GLY A 149 3.80 -16.75 -2.55
N ILE A 150 3.25 -15.52 -2.58
CA ILE A 150 1.82 -15.28 -2.42
C ILE A 150 1.07 -15.69 -3.69
N LYS A 151 -0.05 -16.38 -3.54
CA LYS A 151 -0.94 -16.72 -4.66
C LYS A 151 -2.00 -15.65 -4.82
N VAL A 152 -2.00 -14.96 -5.96
CA VAL A 152 -3.06 -14.02 -6.34
C VAL A 152 -4.28 -14.82 -6.80
N ALA A 153 -5.43 -14.57 -6.17
CA ALA A 153 -6.70 -15.20 -6.51
C ALA A 153 -7.52 -14.31 -7.46
N SER A 154 -8.57 -14.89 -8.04
CA SER A 154 -9.64 -14.13 -8.72
C SER A 154 -10.97 -14.43 -8.07
N SER A 155 -11.82 -13.42 -7.90
CA SER A 155 -13.12 -13.58 -7.24
C SER A 155 -14.29 -13.82 -8.20
N ARG A 156 -14.06 -13.78 -9.53
CA ARG A 156 -15.14 -13.76 -10.54
C ARG A 156 -16.20 -14.86 -10.40
N GLN A 157 -15.80 -16.06 -9.96
CA GLN A 157 -16.71 -17.20 -9.76
C GLN A 157 -17.13 -17.42 -8.30
N ALA A 158 -16.55 -16.67 -7.37
CA ALA A 158 -16.76 -16.81 -5.93
C ALA A 158 -17.65 -15.68 -5.34
N MET A 159 -17.92 -14.63 -6.12
CA MET A 159 -18.81 -13.53 -5.75
C MET A 159 -20.28 -13.90 -5.96
N GLY A 160 -21.14 -13.39 -5.09
CA GLY A 160 -22.59 -13.50 -5.21
C GLY A 160 -23.31 -12.44 -4.38
N TRP A 161 -24.63 -12.48 -4.39
CA TRP A 161 -25.48 -11.57 -3.62
C TRP A 161 -26.54 -12.36 -2.86
N GLU A 162 -26.89 -11.88 -1.66
CA GLU A 162 -27.89 -12.51 -0.80
C GLU A 162 -28.77 -11.45 -0.15
N LEU A 163 -30.06 -11.72 0.01
CA LEU A 163 -30.96 -10.82 0.73
C LEU A 163 -30.79 -11.03 2.22
N LYS A 164 -30.44 -9.95 2.93
CA LYS A 164 -30.30 -9.93 4.39
C LYS A 164 -31.28 -8.94 4.99
N LEU A 165 -31.94 -9.36 6.07
CA LEU A 165 -32.89 -8.52 6.80
C LEU A 165 -32.15 -7.35 7.45
N VAL A 166 -32.60 -6.13 7.16
CA VAL A 166 -32.08 -4.88 7.73
C VAL A 166 -32.47 -4.77 9.20
N SER A 167 -33.74 -5.02 9.52
CA SER A 167 -34.29 -4.96 10.87
C SER A 167 -35.52 -5.84 11.01
N GLN A 168 -35.62 -6.56 12.13
CA GLN A 168 -36.81 -7.34 12.47
C GLN A 168 -38.06 -6.46 12.66
N LYS A 169 -37.89 -5.18 12.97
CA LYS A 169 -39.01 -4.25 13.19
C LYS A 169 -39.61 -3.73 11.89
N THR A 170 -38.78 -3.52 10.86
CA THR A 170 -39.24 -2.98 9.57
C THR A 170 -39.55 -4.08 8.56
N GLY A 171 -38.98 -5.28 8.72
CA GLY A 171 -39.12 -6.36 7.74
C GLY A 171 -38.35 -6.12 6.44
N GLU A 172 -37.62 -5.01 6.35
CA GLU A 172 -36.95 -4.57 5.13
C GLU A 172 -35.75 -5.49 4.81
N MET A 173 -35.68 -5.95 3.55
CA MET A 173 -34.61 -6.81 3.05
C MET A 173 -33.70 -6.00 2.14
N GLN A 174 -32.39 -6.15 2.31
CA GLN A 174 -31.40 -5.49 1.46
C GLN A 174 -30.39 -6.50 0.94
N SER A 175 -29.96 -6.30 -0.30
CA SER A 175 -28.94 -7.14 -0.93
C SER A 175 -27.56 -6.88 -0.30
N VAL A 176 -26.89 -7.95 0.12
CA VAL A 176 -25.51 -7.92 0.62
C VAL A 176 -24.60 -8.74 -0.27
N ALA A 177 -23.38 -8.25 -0.46
CA ALA A 177 -22.37 -8.96 -1.21
C ALA A 177 -21.89 -10.18 -0.43
N THR A 178 -21.70 -11.28 -1.14
CA THR A 178 -21.20 -12.54 -0.59
C THR A 178 -19.97 -13.00 -1.36
N PHE A 179 -19.05 -13.63 -0.66
CA PHE A 179 -17.84 -14.20 -1.23
C PHE A 179 -17.61 -15.60 -0.64
N ASN A 180 -17.43 -16.58 -1.51
CA ASN A 180 -17.12 -17.94 -1.11
C ASN A 180 -15.60 -18.15 -1.05
N THR A 181 -15.05 -18.40 0.13
CA THR A 181 -13.62 -18.67 0.31
C THR A 181 -13.22 -20.08 -0.14
N GLY A 182 -14.19 -20.93 -0.52
CA GLY A 182 -14.06 -22.37 -0.75
C GLY A 182 -14.43 -23.22 0.47
N THR A 183 -14.28 -22.66 1.67
CA THR A 183 -14.65 -23.32 2.94
C THR A 183 -15.81 -22.64 3.63
N THR A 184 -15.91 -21.32 3.51
CA THR A 184 -16.91 -20.50 4.21
C THR A 184 -17.46 -19.44 3.27
N LYS A 185 -18.78 -19.23 3.31
CA LYS A 185 -19.42 -18.07 2.69
C LYS A 185 -19.32 -16.86 3.64
N VAL A 186 -18.67 -15.80 3.19
CA VAL A 186 -18.54 -14.53 3.91
C VAL A 186 -19.48 -13.52 3.29
N ALA A 187 -20.20 -12.74 4.09
CA ALA A 187 -21.09 -11.69 3.63
C ALA A 187 -20.72 -10.36 4.30
N THR A 188 -20.91 -9.26 3.60
CA THR A 188 -20.85 -7.91 4.19
C THR A 188 -22.04 -7.68 5.12
N ASP A 189 -21.91 -6.68 6.00
CA ASP A 189 -23.07 -6.16 6.72
C ASP A 189 -23.96 -5.34 5.78
N VAL A 190 -25.24 -5.25 6.14
CA VAL A 190 -26.24 -4.47 5.42
C VAL A 190 -25.78 -3.02 5.29
N GLY A 191 -25.79 -2.49 4.07
CA GLY A 191 -25.32 -1.13 3.78
C GLY A 191 -23.80 -0.97 3.62
N TRP A 192 -23.02 -2.05 3.62
CA TRP A 192 -21.55 -2.02 3.47
C TRP A 192 -21.04 -2.76 2.21
N SER A 193 -21.93 -3.09 1.28
CA SER A 193 -21.61 -3.80 0.03
C SER A 193 -21.10 -2.86 -1.07
N TYR A 194 -20.16 -1.98 -0.74
CA TYR A 194 -19.59 -1.01 -1.68
C TYR A 194 -18.16 -0.61 -1.27
N SER A 195 -17.38 -0.10 -2.21
CA SER A 195 -16.07 0.50 -1.92
C SER A 195 -16.23 1.98 -1.55
N PRO A 196 -15.86 2.41 -0.33
CA PRO A 196 -16.04 3.80 0.11
C PRO A 196 -15.34 4.83 -0.79
N GLY A 197 -14.15 4.50 -1.29
CA GLY A 197 -13.40 5.38 -2.19
C GLY A 197 -14.09 5.56 -3.55
N ALA A 198 -14.77 4.52 -4.04
CA ALA A 198 -15.48 4.56 -5.32
C ALA A 198 -16.83 5.31 -5.23
N ALA A 199 -17.42 5.42 -4.04
CA ALA A 199 -18.67 6.14 -3.81
C ALA A 199 -18.48 7.66 -3.68
N TYR A 200 -17.24 8.16 -3.61
CA TYR A 200 -16.97 9.59 -3.51
C TYR A 200 -17.44 10.32 -4.78
N ARG A 201 -18.33 11.30 -4.60
CA ARG A 201 -18.78 12.22 -5.64
C ARG A 201 -18.39 13.64 -5.22
N PRO A 202 -17.44 14.29 -5.92
CA PRO A 202 -17.06 15.66 -5.58
C PRO A 202 -18.18 16.63 -5.92
N ASP A 203 -18.39 17.61 -5.05
CA ASP A 203 -19.30 18.71 -5.30
C ASP A 203 -18.64 19.71 -6.26
N LEU A 204 -18.96 19.57 -7.55
CA LEU A 204 -18.37 20.38 -8.62
C LEU A 204 -18.67 21.89 -8.47
N ASN A 205 -19.72 22.27 -7.74
CA ASN A 205 -20.07 23.68 -7.54
C ASN A 205 -19.09 24.41 -6.61
N ARG A 206 -18.24 23.68 -5.89
CA ARG A 206 -17.16 24.25 -5.06
C ARG A 206 -16.01 24.81 -5.91
N TYR A 207 -15.87 24.38 -7.17
CA TYR A 207 -14.80 24.82 -8.05
C TYR A 207 -15.28 26.00 -8.91
N GLN A 208 -14.80 27.20 -8.59
CA GLN A 208 -15.16 28.45 -9.26
C GLN A 208 -14.01 28.97 -10.14
N GLY A 209 -14.33 29.92 -11.03
CA GLY A 209 -13.34 30.56 -11.90
C GLY A 209 -12.61 29.57 -12.81
N ALA A 210 -11.28 29.73 -12.92
CA ALA A 210 -10.44 28.93 -13.81
C ALA A 210 -10.48 27.41 -13.51
N LEU A 211 -10.77 27.02 -12.27
CA LEU A 211 -10.82 25.61 -11.87
C LEU A 211 -12.14 24.93 -12.22
N SER A 212 -13.22 25.69 -12.50
CA SER A 212 -14.55 25.11 -12.78
C SER A 212 -14.53 24.20 -14.02
N GLY A 213 -13.88 24.65 -15.10
CA GLY A 213 -13.76 23.87 -16.33
C GLY A 213 -12.87 22.63 -16.19
N LEU A 214 -11.79 22.73 -15.40
CA LEU A 214 -10.92 21.60 -15.13
C LEU A 214 -11.61 20.55 -14.24
N ALA A 215 -12.27 20.98 -13.16
CA ALA A 215 -12.98 20.09 -12.25
C ALA A 215 -14.09 19.29 -12.97
N ARG A 216 -14.84 19.93 -13.87
CA ARG A 216 -15.86 19.21 -14.67
C ARG A 216 -15.25 18.16 -15.60
N ARG A 217 -14.08 18.43 -16.21
CA ARG A 217 -13.40 17.46 -17.08
C ARG A 217 -12.82 16.28 -16.29
N GLU A 218 -12.11 16.56 -15.21
CA GLU A 218 -11.34 15.53 -14.49
C GLU A 218 -12.19 14.76 -13.47
N LEU A 219 -13.18 15.40 -12.86
CA LEU A 219 -13.94 14.86 -11.74
C LEU A 219 -15.42 14.62 -12.05
N GLY A 220 -15.91 15.05 -13.20
CA GLY A 220 -17.32 14.94 -13.59
C GLY A 220 -17.82 13.52 -13.83
N GLY A 221 -16.90 12.56 -13.98
CA GLY A 221 -17.22 11.18 -14.34
C GLY A 221 -17.72 11.06 -15.77
N GLN A 222 -17.07 10.24 -16.58
CA GLN A 222 -17.66 9.77 -17.84
C GLN A 222 -18.76 8.78 -17.46
N ASN A 223 -20.02 9.16 -17.60
CA ASN A 223 -21.20 8.30 -17.75
C ASN A 223 -22.44 9.20 -17.85
N GLU A 224 -22.74 9.64 -19.08
CA GLU A 224 -24.14 9.70 -19.56
C GLU A 224 -24.57 8.29 -19.98
#